data_AF-A0A1D6Q666-F1
#
_entry.id   AF-A0A1D6Q666-F1
#
_cell.length_a   1.000
_cell.length_b   1.000
_cell.length_c   1.000
_cell.angle_alpha   90.00
_cell.angle_beta   90.00
_cell.angle_gamma   90.00
#
_symmetry.space_group_name_H-M   'P 1'
#
loop_
_entity.id
_entity.type
_entity.pdbx_description
1 polymer ?
#
loop_
_entity_poly.entity_id
_entity_poly.type
_entity_poly.pdbx_seq_one_letter_code
_entity_poly.pdbx_strand_id
1 'polypeptide(L)'
;MVAHANNLSTMTAPANQQPLHIVSTTKLQNLMQYQSVQHVNPTVPTDLDVGTMVTFPVFCQCLATTDNAAALVSYVMQPGDTYTSIAAAFFVAYPQ
;
A
#
# COMPACT_ATOMS: atom_id res chain seq x y z
N MET A 1 -8.48 5.14 -7.99
CA MET A 1 -7.35 5.75 -7.24
C MET A 1 -7.59 7.24 -7.22
N VAL A 2 -7.79 7.83 -6.05
CA VAL A 2 -7.82 9.28 -5.89
C VAL A 2 -6.40 9.69 -5.55
N ALA A 3 -5.66 10.25 -6.51
CA ALA A 3 -4.36 10.85 -6.26
C ALA A 3 -4.58 12.28 -5.73
N HIS A 4 -4.52 12.45 -4.41
CA HIS A 4 -4.36 13.78 -3.80
C HIS A 4 -2.87 14.10 -3.72
N ALA A 5 -2.50 15.39 -3.70
CA ALA A 5 -1.13 15.92 -3.60
C ALA A 5 -0.41 15.61 -2.26
N ASN A 6 -0.85 14.57 -1.56
CA ASN A 6 -0.26 14.08 -0.33
C ASN A 6 0.48 12.77 -0.64
N ASN A 7 1.53 12.44 0.12
CA ASN A 7 2.30 11.19 0.00
C ASN A 7 1.49 9.93 0.44
N LEU A 8 0.17 9.97 0.25
CA LEU A 8 -0.78 8.98 0.71
C LEU A 8 -1.88 8.80 -0.35
N SER A 9 -1.97 7.59 -0.89
CA SER A 9 -3.08 7.13 -1.72
C SER A 9 -3.97 6.24 -0.88
N THR A 10 -5.29 6.30 -1.08
CA THR A 10 -6.23 5.48 -0.32
C THR A 10 -6.96 4.50 -1.22
N MET A 11 -7.07 3.25 -0.78
CA MET A 11 -7.95 2.24 -1.37
C MET A 11 -9.05 1.89 -0.38
N THR A 12 -10.30 1.87 -0.82
CA THR A 12 -11.41 1.40 0.02
C THR A 12 -11.86 0.03 -0.46
N ALA A 13 -11.98 -0.94 0.45
CA ALA A 13 -12.44 -2.29 0.15
C ALA A 13 -13.43 -2.79 1.21
N PRO A 14 -14.40 -3.64 0.82
CA PRO A 14 -15.31 -4.26 1.77
C PRO A 14 -14.58 -5.31 2.60
N ALA A 15 -14.85 -5.31 3.89
CA ALA A 15 -14.35 -6.33 4.79
C ALA A 15 -15.06 -7.67 4.59
N ASN A 16 -14.34 -8.75 4.86
CA ASN A 16 -14.76 -10.14 4.68
C ASN A 16 -14.72 -10.92 6.01
N GLN A 17 -15.14 -10.30 7.12
CA GLN A 17 -15.05 -10.87 8.48
C GLN A 17 -13.62 -11.23 8.93
N GLN A 18 -12.62 -10.56 8.39
CA GLN A 18 -11.24 -10.70 8.84
C GLN A 18 -10.83 -9.48 9.67
N PRO A 19 -10.10 -9.66 10.79
CA PRO A 19 -9.52 -8.54 11.51
C PRO A 19 -8.66 -7.67 10.60
N LEU A 20 -8.65 -6.35 10.85
CA LEU A 20 -7.86 -5.37 10.10
C LEU A 20 -6.36 -5.74 10.00
N HIS A 21 -5.79 -6.37 11.03
CA HIS A 21 -4.40 -6.82 11.01
C HIS A 21 -4.16 -7.94 9.98
N ILE A 22 -5.11 -8.86 9.81
CA ILE A 22 -5.02 -9.94 8.82
C ILE A 22 -5.12 -9.37 7.42
N VAL A 23 -6.04 -8.43 7.17
CA VAL A 23 -6.20 -7.82 5.85
C VAL A 23 -4.93 -7.05 5.46
N SER A 24 -4.37 -6.27 6.39
CA SER A 24 -3.15 -5.48 6.16
C SER A 24 -1.92 -6.35 5.85
N THR A 25 -1.79 -7.50 6.54
CA THR A 25 -0.63 -8.40 6.39
C THR A 25 -0.78 -9.35 5.20
N THR A 26 -1.97 -9.92 4.99
CA THR A 26 -2.18 -10.99 3.99
C THR A 26 -2.68 -10.49 2.64
N LYS A 27 -3.63 -9.54 2.61
CA LYS A 27 -4.22 -9.04 1.36
C LYS A 27 -3.39 -7.91 0.77
N LEU A 28 -2.80 -7.07 1.63
CA LEU A 28 -1.95 -5.97 1.22
C LEU A 28 -0.46 -6.31 1.36
N GLN A 29 -0.09 -7.56 1.66
CA GLN A 29 1.31 -8.03 1.68
C GLN A 29 2.25 -7.13 2.51
N ASN A 30 1.78 -6.60 3.63
CA ASN A 30 2.52 -5.66 4.49
C ASN A 30 2.86 -4.31 3.83
N LEU A 31 2.17 -3.93 2.76
CA LEU A 31 2.29 -2.60 2.12
C LEU A 31 1.97 -1.47 3.09
N MET A 32 1.25 -1.83 4.16
CA MET A 32 0.64 -0.96 5.12
C MET A 32 0.70 -1.60 6.50
N GLN A 33 1.04 -0.81 7.51
CA GLN A 33 0.92 -1.26 8.89
C GLN A 33 -0.51 -1.09 9.39
N TYR A 34 -0.95 -2.03 10.21
CA TYR A 34 -2.26 -2.00 10.87
C TYR A 34 -2.53 -0.66 11.59
N GLN A 35 -1.52 -0.08 12.23
CA GLN A 35 -1.64 1.21 12.92
C GLN A 35 -2.03 2.36 11.98
N SER A 36 -1.49 2.39 10.76
CA SER A 36 -1.86 3.39 9.75
C SER A 36 -3.31 3.22 9.29
N VAL A 37 -3.80 1.98 9.20
CA VAL A 37 -5.20 1.69 8.88
C VAL A 37 -6.12 2.16 10.01
N GLN A 38 -5.79 1.88 11.28
CA GLN A 38 -6.57 2.39 12.41
C GLN A 38 -6.61 3.92 12.45
N HIS A 39 -5.49 4.57 12.12
CA HIS A 39 -5.40 6.03 12.15
C HIS A 39 -6.36 6.71 11.15
N VAL A 40 -6.51 6.15 9.95
CA VAL A 40 -7.43 6.71 8.94
C VAL A 40 -8.86 6.17 9.04
N ASN A 41 -9.10 5.15 9.88
CA ASN A 41 -10.44 4.61 10.16
C ASN A 41 -10.77 4.70 11.66
N PRO A 42 -10.78 5.89 12.27
CA PRO A 42 -10.94 6.03 13.73
C PRO A 42 -12.30 5.54 14.25
N THR A 43 -13.31 5.43 13.39
CA THR A 43 -14.67 5.00 13.73
C THR A 43 -14.96 3.55 13.40
N VAL A 44 -14.03 2.82 12.77
CA VAL A 44 -14.25 1.44 12.34
C VAL A 44 -13.80 0.48 13.45
N PRO A 45 -14.66 -0.45 13.91
CA PRO A 45 -14.29 -1.44 14.91
C PRO A 45 -13.20 -2.39 14.41
N THR A 46 -12.43 -2.97 15.33
CA THR A 46 -11.35 -3.92 15.03
C THR A 46 -11.85 -5.20 14.35
N ASP A 47 -13.05 -5.61 14.73
CA ASP A 47 -13.80 -6.70 14.11
C ASP A 47 -14.71 -6.12 13.05
N LEU A 48 -14.48 -6.53 11.81
CA LEU A 48 -15.17 -5.98 10.66
C LEU A 48 -16.34 -6.88 10.26
N ASP A 49 -17.55 -6.33 10.23
CA ASP A 49 -18.68 -7.04 9.64
C ASP A 49 -18.50 -7.19 8.13
N VAL A 50 -19.16 -8.20 7.54
CA VAL A 50 -19.14 -8.36 6.07
C VAL A 50 -19.69 -7.09 5.43
N GLY A 51 -18.94 -6.51 4.51
CA GLY A 51 -19.34 -5.31 3.79
C GLY A 51 -18.98 -3.98 4.48
N THR A 52 -18.39 -4.00 5.68
CA THR A 52 -17.82 -2.78 6.28
C THR A 52 -16.72 -2.23 5.37
N MET A 53 -16.87 -0.98 4.93
CA MET A 53 -15.88 -0.33 4.06
C MET A 53 -14.72 0.18 4.90
N VAL A 54 -13.51 -0.28 4.58
CA VAL A 54 -12.27 0.13 5.26
C VAL A 54 -11.37 0.85 4.27
N THR A 55 -10.83 1.99 4.69
CA THR A 55 -9.85 2.75 3.92
C THR A 55 -8.42 2.32 4.27
N PHE A 56 -7.68 1.84 3.30
CA PHE A 56 -6.28 1.43 3.44
C PHE A 56 -5.36 2.50 2.82
N PRO A 57 -4.55 3.20 3.63
CA PRO A 57 -3.79 4.36 3.16
C PRO A 57 -2.40 4.02 2.57
N VAL A 58 -2.31 3.46 1.37
CA VAL A 58 -1.03 3.17 0.70
C VAL A 58 -0.11 4.39 0.61
N PHE A 59 1.10 4.29 1.17
CA PHE A 59 2.14 5.29 0.97
C PHE A 59 2.46 5.42 -0.51
N CYS A 60 2.46 6.64 -1.02
CA CYS A 60 2.86 6.94 -2.38
C CYS A 60 3.78 8.16 -2.38
N GLN A 61 4.60 8.28 -3.41
CA GLN A 61 5.34 9.50 -3.64
C GLN A 61 4.81 10.12 -4.92
N CYS A 62 4.61 11.43 -4.91
CA CYS A 62 4.33 12.17 -6.12
C CYS A 62 5.64 12.37 -6.89
N LEU A 63 5.61 12.11 -8.20
CA LEU A 63 6.74 12.42 -9.08
C LEU A 63 7.03 13.92 -9.01
N ALA A 64 8.29 14.28 -8.83
CA ALA A 64 8.76 15.64 -9.05
C ALA A 64 8.78 15.93 -10.56
N THR A 65 8.73 17.20 -10.94
CA THR A 65 8.82 17.60 -12.36
C THR A 65 10.14 17.19 -13.02
N THR A 66 11.15 16.83 -12.23
CA THR A 66 12.46 16.34 -12.67
C THR A 66 12.51 14.83 -12.85
N ASP A 67 11.49 14.09 -12.44
CA ASP A 67 11.49 12.64 -12.53
C ASP A 67 11.10 12.20 -13.94
N ASN A 68 12.00 11.46 -14.60
CA ASN A 68 11.75 10.88 -15.92
C ASN A 68 10.98 9.54 -15.85
N ALA A 69 10.40 9.22 -14.69
CA ALA A 69 9.64 8.00 -14.48
C ALA A 69 8.16 8.21 -14.82
N ALA A 70 7.56 7.24 -15.52
CA ALA A 70 6.13 7.29 -15.86
C ALA A 70 5.23 7.03 -14.65
N ALA A 71 5.73 6.32 -13.63
CA ALA A 71 5.03 5.99 -12.41
C ALA A 71 6.02 5.66 -11.28
N LEU A 72 5.57 5.82 -10.02
CA LEU A 72 6.26 5.32 -8.84
C LEU A 72 5.48 4.13 -8.27
N VAL A 73 6.20 3.08 -7.90
CA VAL A 73 5.63 1.86 -7.32
C VAL A 73 6.12 1.70 -5.89
N SER A 74 5.18 1.62 -4.95
CA SER A 74 5.47 1.26 -3.57
C SER A 74 5.54 -0.27 -3.46
N TYR A 75 6.69 -0.79 -3.03
CA TYR A 75 6.96 -2.22 -2.93
C TYR A 75 7.48 -2.60 -1.56
N VAL A 76 7.04 -3.75 -1.04
CA VAL A 76 7.51 -4.30 0.23
C VAL A 76 8.54 -5.37 -0.07
N MET A 77 9.79 -5.12 0.31
CA MET A 77 10.87 -6.11 0.14
C MET A 77 10.54 -7.40 0.89
N GLN A 78 10.62 -8.52 0.18
CA GLN A 78 10.48 -9.86 0.69
C GLN A 78 11.84 -10.47 1.05
N PRO A 79 11.90 -11.46 1.95
CA PRO A 79 13.14 -12.19 2.22
C PRO A 79 13.73 -12.80 0.94
N GLY A 80 14.96 -12.42 0.60
CA GLY A 80 15.67 -12.88 -0.59
C GLY A 80 15.64 -11.92 -1.78
N ASP A 81 14.88 -10.82 -1.70
CA ASP A 81 14.93 -9.79 -2.74
C ASP A 81 16.27 -9.07 -2.79
N THR A 82 16.66 -8.68 -4.00
CA THR A 82 17.77 -7.80 -4.29
C THR A 82 17.27 -6.63 -5.14
N TYR A 83 17.96 -5.49 -5.13
CA TYR A 83 17.59 -4.39 -6.02
C TYR A 83 17.57 -4.81 -7.50
N THR A 84 18.48 -5.68 -7.89
CA THR A 84 18.53 -6.25 -9.25
C THR A 84 17.30 -7.11 -9.56
N SER A 85 16.86 -7.99 -8.64
CA SER A 85 15.68 -8.83 -8.87
C SER A 85 14.38 -8.01 -8.90
N ILE A 86 14.27 -7.00 -8.04
CA ILE A 86 13.13 -6.07 -8.02
C ILE A 86 13.09 -5.26 -9.31
N ALA A 87 14.22 -4.69 -9.73
CA ALA A 87 14.30 -3.90 -10.96
C ALA A 87 13.93 -4.73 -12.20
N ALA A 88 14.39 -5.98 -12.26
CA ALA A 88 13.99 -6.93 -13.30
C ALA A 88 12.47 -7.22 -13.29
N ALA A 89 11.87 -7.41 -12.11
CA ALA A 89 10.43 -7.67 -11.97
C ALA A 89 9.55 -6.50 -12.46
N PHE A 90 10.04 -5.26 -12.32
CA PHE A 90 9.36 -4.05 -12.79
C PHE A 90 9.86 -3.55 -14.16
N PHE A 91 10.72 -4.32 -14.84
CA PHE A 91 11.30 -3.95 -16.14
C PHE A 91 11.99 -2.57 -16.14
N VAL A 92 12.65 -2.23 -15.03
CA VAL A 92 13.44 -1.01 -14.89
C VAL A 92 14.93 -1.33 -14.80
N ALA A 93 15.77 -0.40 -15.25
CA ALA A 93 17.21 -0.54 -15.13
C ALA A 93 17.65 -0.21 -13.69
N TYR A 94 18.49 -1.07 -13.10
CA TYR A 94 19.21 -0.77 -11.86
C TYR A 94 20.70 -0.58 -12.16
N PRO A 95 21.27 0.62 -11.98
CA PRO A 95 22.70 0.83 -12.16
C PRO A 95 23.46 0.04 -11.09
N GLN A 96 24.39 -0.82 -11.51
CA GLN A 96 25.32 -1.54 -10.62
C GLN A 96 26.44 -0.61 -10.13
#